data_AF-A0A511Z092-F1
#
_entry.id   AF-A0A511Z092-F1
#
_cell.length_a   1.000
_cell.length_b   1.000
_cell.length_c   1.000
_cell.angle_alpha   90.00
_cell.angle_beta   90.00
_cell.angle_gamma   90.00
#
_symmetry.space_group_name_H-M   'P 1'
#
loop_
_entity.id
_entity.type
_entity.pdbx_description
1 polymer ?
#
loop_
_entity_poly.entity_id
_entity_poly.type
_entity_poly.pdbx_seq_one_letter_code
_entity_poly.pdbx_strand_id
1 'polypeptide(L)'
;MDRPPLLVSACLAGAACRYDGGALPDGEDCTDAFRRGAELVAAEAVAQGVRAAVLQARSPSCGTGAIHDGAFAGRVVPGDGVLTAALLRAGVSVEARRGVLPGP
;
A
#
# COMPACT_ATOMS: atom_id res chain seq x y z
N MET A 1 -29.06 -2.49 -1.71
CA MET A 1 -28.01 -2.49 -2.74
C MET A 1 -26.69 -2.33 -2.01
N ASP A 2 -26.13 -3.43 -1.50
CA ASP A 2 -24.88 -3.36 -0.73
C ASP A 2 -23.72 -3.53 -1.69
N ARG A 3 -23.03 -2.42 -1.94
CA ARG A 3 -21.75 -2.45 -2.63
C ARG A 3 -20.71 -2.94 -1.61
N PRO A 4 -19.93 -3.98 -1.91
CA PRO A 4 -18.91 -4.47 -0.97
C PRO A 4 -17.93 -3.35 -0.63
N PRO A 5 -17.36 -3.35 0.59
CA PRO A 5 -16.42 -2.32 1.01
C PRO A 5 -15.18 -2.34 0.12
N LEU A 6 -14.61 -1.15 -0.08
CA LEU A 6 -13.39 -0.92 -0.84
C LEU A 6 -12.30 -0.44 0.12
N LEU A 7 -11.17 -1.15 0.14
CA LEU A 7 -9.99 -0.69 0.88
C LEU A 7 -9.29 0.41 0.08
N VAL A 8 -8.95 1.52 0.71
CA VAL A 8 -8.28 2.65 0.06
C VAL A 8 -7.08 3.08 0.90
N SER A 9 -5.93 3.31 0.28
CA SER A 9 -4.80 3.96 0.97
C SER A 9 -5.22 5.31 1.53
N ALA A 10 -5.05 5.54 2.84
CA ALA A 10 -5.52 6.77 3.49
C ALA A 10 -4.97 8.06 2.84
N CYS A 11 -3.74 8.02 2.31
CA CYS A 11 -3.15 9.15 1.59
C CYS A 11 -3.84 9.48 0.25
N LEU A 12 -4.50 8.50 -0.39
CA LEU A 12 -5.38 8.75 -1.53
C LEU A 12 -6.68 9.41 -1.09
N ALA A 13 -7.13 9.20 0.15
CA ALA A 13 -8.29 9.85 0.73
C ALA A 13 -7.99 11.23 1.35
N GLY A 14 -6.77 11.76 1.16
CA GLY A 14 -6.38 13.08 1.67
C GLY A 14 -5.83 13.10 3.10
N ALA A 15 -5.68 11.94 3.75
CA ALA A 15 -5.04 11.88 5.07
C ALA A 15 -3.54 12.23 4.98
N ALA A 16 -3.06 13.06 5.90
CA ALA A 16 -1.66 13.46 6.01
C ALA A 16 -0.79 12.35 6.65
N CYS A 17 -0.72 11.18 6.01
CA CYS A 17 0.01 10.01 6.48
C CYS A 17 1.15 9.59 5.54
N ARG A 18 1.51 10.44 4.56
CA ARG A 18 2.66 10.18 3.69
C ARG A 18 3.94 10.42 4.47
N TYR A 19 4.92 9.54 4.27
CA TYR A 19 6.30 9.86 4.61
C TYR A 19 6.76 11.04 3.73
N ASP A 20 7.57 11.92 4.30
CA ASP A 20 8.01 13.18 3.69
C ASP A 20 9.21 13.02 2.73
N GLY A 21 9.73 11.80 2.55
CA GLY A 21 10.92 11.57 1.74
C GLY A 21 12.23 11.62 2.53
N GLY A 22 12.19 11.97 3.83
CA GLY A 22 13.38 11.99 4.67
C GLY A 22 14.03 10.62 4.76
N ALA A 23 15.36 10.58 4.67
CA ALA A 23 16.09 9.38 5.06
C ALA A 23 15.83 9.15 6.56
N LEU A 24 15.47 7.91 6.95
CA LEU A 24 15.57 7.52 8.35
C LEU A 24 16.99 7.87 8.81
N PRO A 25 17.18 8.56 9.95
CA PRO A 25 18.48 9.05 10.39
C PRO A 25 19.60 8.01 10.36
N ASP A 26 19.26 6.72 10.49
CA ASP A 26 20.22 5.62 10.62
C ASP A 26 19.96 4.40 9.71
N GLY A 27 19.08 4.50 8.70
CA GLY A 27 18.82 3.36 7.80
C GLY A 27 18.24 2.11 8.51
N GLU A 28 17.45 2.32 9.56
CA GLU A 28 16.81 1.26 10.34
C GLU A 28 16.02 0.28 9.46
N ASP A 29 16.25 -1.02 9.67
CA ASP A 29 15.50 -2.07 8.98
C ASP A 29 14.09 -2.18 9.57
N CYS A 30 13.12 -1.60 8.87
CA CYS A 30 11.69 -1.66 9.23
C CYS A 30 10.94 -2.84 8.59
N THR A 31 11.62 -3.84 8.02
CA THR A 31 11.00 -4.93 7.24
C THR A 31 9.88 -5.64 8.01
N ASP A 32 10.11 -5.97 9.27
CA ASP A 32 9.14 -6.68 10.09
C ASP A 32 7.92 -5.81 10.43
N ALA A 33 8.10 -4.51 10.65
CA ALA A 33 6.97 -3.61 10.89
C ALA A 33 6.07 -3.51 9.65
N PHE A 34 6.68 -3.41 8.46
CA PHE A 34 5.97 -3.38 7.19
C PHE A 34 5.21 -4.69 6.92
N ARG A 35 5.84 -5.86 7.16
CA ARG A 35 5.21 -7.17 6.99
C ARG A 35 4.04 -7.37 7.94
N ARG A 36 4.22 -7.10 9.24
CA ARG A 36 3.14 -7.22 10.23
C ARG A 36 1.96 -6.30 9.90
N GLY A 37 2.24 -5.05 9.54
CA GLY A 37 1.20 -4.11 9.13
C GLY A 37 0.41 -4.59 7.91
N ALA A 38 1.10 -5.15 6.91
CA ALA A 38 0.48 -5.73 5.72
C ALA A 38 -0.44 -6.91 6.04
N GLU A 39 0.01 -7.82 6.92
CA GLU A 39 -0.79 -8.99 7.34
C GLU A 39 -2.04 -8.57 8.12
N LEU A 40 -1.91 -7.63 9.05
CA LEU A 40 -3.05 -7.10 9.82
C LEU A 40 -4.10 -6.47 8.91
N VAL A 41 -3.68 -5.65 7.95
CA VAL A 41 -4.63 -5.02 6.99
C VAL A 41 -5.28 -6.06 6.09
N ALA A 42 -4.53 -7.06 5.61
CA ALA A 42 -5.09 -8.11 4.77
C ALA A 42 -6.12 -8.97 5.53
N ALA A 43 -5.83 -9.34 6.78
CA ALA A 43 -6.75 -10.06 7.64
C ALA A 43 -8.05 -9.26 7.89
N GLU A 44 -7.92 -7.97 8.20
CA GLU A 44 -9.07 -7.08 8.42
C GLU A 44 -9.90 -6.90 7.14
N ALA A 45 -9.25 -6.72 5.99
CA ALA A 45 -9.93 -6.60 4.70
C ALA A 45 -10.79 -7.83 4.39
N VAL A 46 -10.24 -9.04 4.61
CA VAL A 46 -10.99 -10.29 4.45
C VAL A 46 -12.14 -10.38 5.44
N ALA A 47 -11.92 -10.03 6.71
CA ALA A 47 -12.94 -10.07 7.75
C ALA A 47 -14.13 -9.13 7.44
N GLN A 48 -13.86 -7.96 6.83
CA GLN A 48 -14.89 -7.02 6.41
C GLN A 48 -15.52 -7.34 5.03
N GLY A 49 -15.10 -8.42 4.36
CA GLY A 49 -15.62 -8.79 3.04
C GLY A 49 -15.15 -7.87 1.90
N VAL A 50 -14.01 -7.19 2.07
CA VAL A 50 -13.37 -6.42 1.00
C VAL A 50 -12.90 -7.38 -0.10
N ARG A 51 -13.17 -7.02 -1.35
CA ARG A 51 -12.76 -7.81 -2.53
C ARG A 51 -11.85 -7.04 -3.49
N ALA A 52 -11.74 -5.72 -3.29
CA ALA A 52 -10.90 -4.83 -4.09
C ALA A 52 -10.24 -3.76 -3.20
N ALA A 53 -9.06 -3.32 -3.61
CA ALA A 53 -8.32 -2.25 -2.96
C ALA A 53 -7.75 -1.25 -3.99
N VAL A 54 -7.76 0.04 -3.64
CA VAL A 54 -7.10 1.10 -4.41
C VAL A 54 -5.92 1.63 -3.61
N LEU A 55 -4.71 1.39 -4.11
CA LEU A 55 -3.47 1.62 -3.37
C LEU A 55 -2.56 2.67 -4.05
N GLN A 56 -1.79 3.40 -3.24
CA GLN A 56 -0.86 4.41 -3.75
C GLN A 56 0.30 3.77 -4.51
N ALA A 57 0.48 4.14 -5.78
CA ALA A 57 1.53 3.63 -6.65
C ALA A 57 2.95 3.97 -6.14
N ARG A 58 3.93 3.09 -6.45
CA ARG A 58 5.37 3.25 -6.14
C ARG A 58 5.74 3.35 -4.65
N SER A 59 4.83 3.02 -3.74
CA SER A 59 5.16 2.89 -2.32
C SER A 59 5.81 1.52 -2.01
N PRO A 60 6.80 1.43 -1.11
CA PRO A 60 7.35 0.14 -0.67
C PRO A 60 6.31 -0.76 0.05
N SER A 61 5.20 -0.19 0.53
CA SER A 61 4.06 -0.95 1.06
C SER A 61 2.94 -1.13 0.04
N CYS A 62 2.50 -0.03 -0.59
CA CYS A 62 1.27 0.03 -1.39
C CYS A 62 1.48 -0.09 -2.91
N GLY A 63 2.72 -0.10 -3.39
CA GLY A 63 3.02 -0.15 -4.82
C GLY A 63 2.55 -1.46 -5.47
N THR A 64 2.12 -1.39 -6.73
CA THR A 64 1.73 -2.56 -7.54
C THR A 64 2.51 -2.52 -8.84
N GLY A 65 3.16 -3.63 -9.20
CA GLY A 65 3.93 -3.81 -10.42
C GLY A 65 5.25 -3.02 -10.51
N ALA A 66 5.42 -1.95 -9.72
CA ALA A 66 6.68 -1.22 -9.60
C ALA A 66 6.88 -0.62 -8.20
N ILE A 67 8.04 -0.88 -7.60
CA ILE A 67 8.48 -0.36 -6.29
C ILE A 67 9.86 0.30 -6.40
N HIS A 68 10.22 1.13 -5.43
CA HIS A 68 11.58 1.67 -5.34
C HIS A 68 12.59 0.55 -5.10
N ASP A 69 13.77 0.68 -5.71
CA ASP A 69 14.85 -0.32 -5.65
C ASP A 69 15.63 -0.33 -4.31
N GLY A 70 15.26 0.53 -3.37
CA GLY A 70 15.91 0.64 -2.06
C GLY A 70 17.25 1.38 -2.07
N ALA A 71 17.76 1.79 -3.24
CA ALA A 71 19.03 2.52 -3.34
C ALA A 71 18.89 4.04 -3.08
N PHE A 72 17.68 4.51 -2.75
CA PHE A 72 17.33 5.93 -2.57
C PHE A 72 17.70 6.84 -3.76
N ALA A 73 17.95 6.26 -4.93
CA ALA A 73 18.31 6.96 -6.16
C ALA A 73 17.09 7.30 -7.05
N GLY A 74 15.88 7.17 -6.52
CA GLY A 74 14.61 7.39 -7.24
C GLY A 74 14.29 6.37 -8.33
N ARG A 75 15.10 5.31 -8.46
CA ARG A 75 14.88 4.22 -9.40
C ARG A 75 13.72 3.33 -8.94
N VAL A 76 13.08 2.68 -9.90
CA VAL A 76 12.00 1.73 -9.67
C VAL A 76 12.28 0.42 -10.41
N VAL A 77 11.91 -0.68 -9.78
CA VAL A 77 12.04 -2.04 -10.32
C VAL A 77 10.68 -2.74 -10.32
N PRO A 78 10.47 -3.74 -11.19
CA PRO A 78 9.28 -4.57 -11.14
C PRO A 78 9.12 -5.21 -9.76
N GLY A 79 7.92 -5.11 -9.18
CA GLY A 79 7.63 -5.69 -7.87
C GLY A 79 6.41 -5.06 -7.21
N ASP A 80 5.90 -5.76 -6.20
CA ASP A 80 4.78 -5.31 -5.37
C ASP A 80 5.27 -4.91 -3.99
N GLY A 81 4.65 -3.88 -3.42
CA GLY A 81 4.86 -3.54 -2.02
C GLY A 81 4.27 -4.61 -1.11
N VAL A 82 4.73 -4.65 0.15
CA VAL A 82 4.36 -5.71 1.10
C VAL A 82 2.85 -5.86 1.32
N LEU A 83 2.10 -4.74 1.33
CA LEU A 83 0.65 -4.75 1.51
C LEU A 83 -0.06 -5.25 0.25
N THR A 84 0.37 -4.79 -0.93
CA THR A 84 -0.13 -5.31 -2.21
C THR A 84 0.04 -6.82 -2.29
N ALA A 85 1.23 -7.32 -1.98
CA ALA A 85 1.51 -8.76 -2.00
C ALA A 85 0.64 -9.54 -0.99
N ALA A 86 0.40 -9.00 0.21
CA ALA A 86 -0.45 -9.63 1.22
C ALA A 86 -1.93 -9.70 0.77
N LEU A 87 -2.47 -8.60 0.23
CA LEU A 87 -3.84 -8.53 -0.28
C LEU A 87 -4.07 -9.49 -1.46
N LEU A 88 -3.13 -9.54 -2.40
CA LEU A 88 -3.21 -10.45 -3.54
C LEU A 88 -3.20 -11.92 -3.09
N ARG A 89 -2.35 -12.30 -2.11
CA ARG A 89 -2.37 -13.64 -1.51
C ARG A 89 -3.69 -13.96 -0.80
N ALA A 90 -4.36 -12.95 -0.25
CA ALA A 90 -5.66 -13.09 0.41
C ALA A 90 -6.85 -13.09 -0.58
N GLY A 91 -6.61 -13.00 -1.89
CA GLY A 91 -7.65 -12.98 -2.92
C GLY A 91 -8.34 -11.63 -3.12
N VAL A 92 -7.73 -10.54 -2.64
CA VAL A 92 -8.21 -9.16 -2.85
C VAL A 92 -7.54 -8.59 -4.10
N SER A 93 -8.33 -8.07 -5.05
CA SER A 93 -7.78 -7.41 -6.23
C SER A 93 -7.22 -6.03 -5.88
N VAL A 94 -6.14 -5.60 -6.55
CA VAL A 94 -5.47 -4.32 -6.25
C VAL A 94 -5.35 -3.49 -7.52
N GLU A 95 -5.79 -2.24 -7.45
CA GLU A 95 -5.55 -1.19 -8.45
C GLU A 95 -4.59 -0.14 -7.89
N ALA A 96 -3.53 0.18 -8.63
CA ALA A 96 -2.62 1.25 -8.25
C ALA A 96 -3.11 2.62 -8.77
N ARG A 97 -3.08 3.63 -7.91
CA ARG A 97 -3.43 5.02 -8.23
C ARG A 97 -2.36 6.00 -7.75
N ARG A 98 -2.22 7.11 -8.46
CA ARG A 98 -1.42 8.26 -8.03
C ARG A 98 -2.31 9.42 -7.61
N GLY A 99 -1.78 10.25 -6.70
CA GLY A 99 -2.38 11.51 -6.32
C GLY A 99 -3.32 11.39 -5.13
N VAL A 100 -4.45 12.08 -5.20
CA VAL A 100 -5.56 12.06 -4.23
C VAL A 100 -6.81 11.72 -5.05
N LEU A 101 -7.66 10.85 -4.52
CA LEU A 101 -8.96 10.56 -5.13
C LEU A 101 -9.82 11.83 -5.08
N PRO A 102 -10.69 12.06 -6.09
CA PRO A 102 -11.69 13.10 -5.98
C PRO A 102 -12.50 12.88 -4.69
N GLY A 103 -12.77 13.96 -3.97
CA GLY A 103 -13.65 13.93 -2.81
C GLY A 103 -15.06 13.46 -3.20
N PRO A 104 -15.90 13.12 -2.22
CA PRO A 104 -17.31 12.84 -2.47
C PRO A 104 -18.01 14.02 -3.16
#